data_AF-A0A967I5Y8-F1
#
_entry.id   AF-A0A967I5Y8-F1
#
_cell.length_a   1.000
_cell.length_b   1.000
_cell.length_c   1.000
_cell.angle_alpha   90.00
_cell.angle_beta   90.00
_cell.angle_gamma   90.00
#
_symmetry.space_group_name_H-M   'P 1'
#
loop_
_entity.id
_entity.type
_entity.pdbx_description
1 polymer ?
#
loop_
_entity_poly.entity_id
_entity_poly.type
_entity_poly.pdbx_seq_one_letter_code
_entity_poly.pdbx_strand_id
1 'polypeptide(L)'
;MIPNPSVSPLLQGAEARLSAVVDTLVKQGFAIVPGFVDSDTCRELAAECRTFRDQGEFHRAGVGRGEMLEVRPEIRSDEIRWLARNDCGPLQGDYLDLMAAYQQVLNRELFLGLVEFECFCAVYPPGSFYQRH
;
A
#
# COMPACT_ATOMS: atom_id res chain seq x y z
N MET A 1 5.05 30.99 16.28
CA MET A 1 3.98 29.98 16.35
C MET A 1 4.30 28.95 15.28
N ILE A 2 4.95 27.85 15.66
CA ILE A 2 5.23 26.77 14.70
C ILE A 2 3.87 26.15 14.38
N PRO A 3 3.45 26.05 13.10
CA PRO A 3 2.22 25.34 12.78
C PRO A 3 2.35 23.92 13.33
N ASN A 4 1.40 23.54 14.18
CA ASN A 4 1.23 22.15 14.60
C ASN A 4 1.18 21.32 13.32
N PRO A 5 2.07 20.32 13.10
CA PRO A 5 1.97 19.47 11.92
C PRO A 5 0.60 18.83 11.98
N SER A 6 -0.31 19.29 11.12
CA SER A 6 -1.64 18.73 10.99
C SER A 6 -1.46 17.25 10.74
N VAL A 7 -1.87 16.43 11.70
CA VAL A 7 -1.88 14.97 11.58
C VAL A 7 -2.49 14.64 10.21
N SER A 8 -1.72 13.93 9.38
CA SER A 8 -2.12 13.60 8.01
C SER A 8 -3.57 13.08 8.01
N PRO A 9 -4.41 13.48 7.05
CA PRO A 9 -5.77 12.96 6.92
C PRO A 9 -5.83 11.43 6.95
N LEU A 10 -4.79 10.76 6.42
CA LEU A 10 -4.65 9.30 6.44
C LEU A 10 -4.54 8.72 7.85
N LEU A 11 -3.94 9.46 8.78
CA LEU A 11 -3.73 9.02 10.16
C LEU A 11 -4.92 9.30 11.08
N GLN A 12 -5.84 10.20 10.69
CA GLN A 12 -7.03 10.49 11.50
C GLN A 12 -7.93 9.25 11.59
N GLY A 13 -8.38 8.89 12.79
CA GLY A 13 -9.31 7.76 13.00
C GLY A 13 -8.71 6.36 12.77
N ALA A 14 -7.39 6.25 12.57
CA ALA A 14 -6.70 4.99 12.32
C ALA A 14 -6.91 3.95 13.43
N GLU A 15 -6.91 4.36 14.71
CA GLU A 15 -7.03 3.46 15.86
C GLU A 15 -8.36 2.68 15.91
N ALA A 16 -9.48 3.35 15.68
CA ALA A 16 -10.80 2.71 15.72
C ALA A 16 -10.96 1.70 14.57
N ARG A 17 -10.48 2.03 13.37
CA ARG A 17 -10.48 1.11 12.23
C ARG A 17 -9.60 -0.12 12.50
N LEU A 18 -8.46 0.10 13.14
CA LEU A 18 -7.46 -0.93 13.43
C LEU A 18 -7.98 -1.99 14.42
N SER A 19 -8.76 -1.59 15.43
CA SER A 19 -9.43 -2.55 16.32
C SER A 19 -10.40 -3.45 15.55
N ALA A 20 -11.18 -2.91 14.62
CA ALA A 20 -12.08 -3.70 13.77
C ALA A 20 -11.31 -4.66 12.83
N VAL A 21 -10.14 -4.24 12.34
CA VAL A 21 -9.24 -5.09 11.54
C VAL A 21 -8.73 -6.28 12.36
N VAL A 22 -8.27 -6.03 13.59
CA VAL A 22 -7.80 -7.10 14.49
C VAL A 22 -8.88 -8.16 14.70
N ASP A 23 -10.09 -7.74 15.06
CA ASP A 23 -11.20 -8.67 15.33
C ASP A 23 -11.59 -9.51 14.10
N THR A 24 -11.59 -8.90 12.91
CA THR A 24 -11.96 -9.59 11.67
C THR A 24 -10.86 -10.51 11.18
N LEU A 25 -9.59 -10.12 11.31
CA LEU A 25 -8.46 -11.00 11.02
C LEU A 25 -8.50 -12.28 11.88
N VAL A 26 -8.79 -12.17 13.18
CA VAL A 26 -8.92 -13.33 14.07
C VAL A 26 -10.06 -14.26 13.65
N LYS A 27 -11.20 -13.70 13.23
CA LYS A 27 -12.41 -14.48 12.92
C LYS A 27 -12.35 -15.21 11.58
N GLN A 28 -11.79 -14.60 10.55
CA GLN A 28 -11.90 -15.13 9.17
C GLN A 28 -10.62 -15.01 8.33
N GLY A 29 -9.52 -14.50 8.90
CA GLY A 29 -8.23 -14.39 8.20
C GLY A 29 -8.11 -13.22 7.23
N PHE A 30 -9.15 -12.37 7.07
CA PHE A 30 -9.11 -11.15 6.26
C PHE A 30 -10.04 -10.07 6.82
N ALA A 31 -9.74 -8.81 6.49
CA ALA A 31 -10.54 -7.65 6.88
C ALA A 31 -10.92 -6.82 5.65
N ILE A 32 -12.17 -6.35 5.59
CA ILE A 32 -12.65 -5.37 4.61
C ILE A 32 -13.06 -4.13 5.39
N VAL A 33 -12.40 -3.00 5.13
CA VAL A 33 -12.65 -1.73 5.81
C VAL A 33 -13.08 -0.68 4.79
N PRO A 34 -14.39 -0.49 4.58
CA PRO A 34 -14.90 0.57 3.72
C PRO A 34 -14.42 1.95 4.20
N GLY A 35 -13.96 2.79 3.28
CA GLY A 35 -13.43 4.11 3.64
C GLY A 35 -12.16 4.06 4.50
N PHE A 36 -11.35 3.01 4.33
CA PHE A 36 -10.05 2.89 5.00
C PHE A 36 -9.17 4.13 4.81
N VAL A 37 -9.11 4.56 3.55
CA VAL A 37 -8.70 5.90 3.11
C VAL A 37 -9.95 6.55 2.53
N ASP A 38 -10.16 7.84 2.83
CA ASP A 38 -11.31 8.56 2.29
C ASP A 38 -11.18 8.78 0.77
N SER A 39 -12.31 9.05 0.13
CA SER A 39 -12.36 9.06 -1.34
C SER A 39 -11.55 10.20 -1.97
N ASP A 40 -11.40 11.33 -1.28
CA ASP A 40 -10.62 12.48 -1.76
C ASP A 40 -9.14 12.13 -1.73
N THR A 41 -8.66 11.65 -0.58
CA THR A 41 -7.27 11.22 -0.44
C THR A 41 -6.93 10.06 -1.39
N CYS A 42 -7.84 9.11 -1.63
CA CYS A 42 -7.65 8.08 -2.65
C CYS A 42 -7.46 8.66 -4.06
N ARG A 43 -8.23 9.70 -4.43
CA ARG A 43 -8.09 10.35 -5.74
C ARG A 43 -6.75 11.05 -5.89
N GLU A 44 -6.28 11.71 -4.82
CA GLU A 44 -5.00 12.41 -4.79
C GLU A 44 -3.82 11.43 -4.82
N LEU A 45 -3.84 10.37 -4.01
CA LEU A 45 -2.86 9.27 -4.07
C LEU A 45 -2.78 8.66 -5.47
N ALA A 46 -3.94 8.43 -6.10
CA ALA A 46 -3.98 7.89 -7.45
C ALA A 46 -3.43 8.89 -8.49
N ALA A 47 -3.63 10.19 -8.30
CA ALA A 47 -3.04 11.22 -9.16
C ALA A 47 -1.52 11.27 -9.00
N GLU A 48 -1.02 11.12 -7.78
CA GLU A 48 0.41 11.03 -7.48
C GLU A 48 1.05 9.80 -8.16
N CYS A 49 0.46 8.59 -8.02
CA CYS A 49 0.95 7.42 -8.77
C CYS A 49 0.91 7.64 -10.31
N ARG A 50 -0.10 8.34 -10.84
CA ARG A 50 -0.18 8.64 -12.29
C ARG A 50 0.93 9.58 -12.74
N THR A 51 1.27 10.60 -11.97
CA THR A 51 2.39 11.50 -12.27
C THR A 51 3.69 10.73 -12.43
N PHE A 52 4.00 9.82 -11.52
CA PHE A 52 5.19 8.96 -11.63
C PHE A 52 5.15 8.03 -12.84
N ARG A 53 3.95 7.55 -13.21
CA ARG A 53 3.78 6.75 -14.43
C ARG A 53 4.05 7.56 -15.68
N ASP A 54 3.54 8.78 -15.76
CA ASP A 54 3.74 9.69 -16.90
C ASP A 54 5.22 10.12 -17.02
N GLN A 55 5.96 10.08 -15.91
CA GLN A 55 7.42 10.28 -15.86
C GLN A 55 8.23 9.03 -16.27
N GLY A 56 7.57 7.89 -16.53
CA GLY A 56 8.22 6.66 -16.96
C GLY A 56 8.87 5.85 -15.84
N GLU A 57 8.50 6.08 -14.58
CA GLU A 57 9.10 5.38 -13.43
C GLU A 57 8.53 3.98 -13.16
N PHE A 58 7.53 3.57 -13.94
CA PHE A 58 6.93 2.25 -13.83
C PHE A 58 7.65 1.24 -14.74
N HIS A 59 7.79 0.01 -14.25
CA HIS A 59 8.35 -1.10 -15.03
C HIS A 59 7.42 -2.32 -14.97
N ARG A 60 7.58 -3.24 -15.93
CA ARG A 60 6.78 -4.47 -15.97
C ARG A 60 7.05 -5.31 -14.73
N ALA A 61 6.00 -5.78 -14.08
CA ALA A 61 6.13 -6.59 -12.89
C ALA A 61 6.74 -7.97 -13.21
N GLY A 62 7.66 -8.40 -12.35
CA GLY A 62 8.23 -9.75 -12.38
C GLY A 62 7.51 -10.72 -11.46
N VAL A 63 7.79 -12.01 -11.65
CA VAL A 63 7.40 -13.11 -10.76
C VAL A 63 8.67 -13.87 -10.35
N GLY A 64 8.77 -14.27 -9.09
CA GLY A 64 9.95 -14.94 -8.53
C GLY A 64 10.62 -14.10 -7.43
N ARG A 65 11.77 -14.56 -6.94
CA ARG A 65 12.56 -13.88 -5.90
C ARG A 65 14.04 -13.87 -6.28
N GLY A 66 14.73 -12.78 -5.97
CA GLY A 66 16.17 -12.64 -6.21
C GLY A 66 16.52 -12.86 -7.68
N GLU A 67 17.50 -13.74 -7.93
CA GLU A 67 17.96 -14.09 -9.28
C GLU A 67 16.91 -14.83 -10.13
N MET A 68 15.84 -15.36 -9.51
CA MET A 68 14.74 -16.01 -10.22
C MET A 68 13.61 -15.04 -10.61
N LEU A 69 13.79 -13.74 -10.40
CA LEU A 69 12.81 -12.74 -10.81
C LEU A 69 12.78 -12.62 -12.33
N GLU A 70 11.64 -12.97 -12.94
CA GLU A 70 11.47 -12.94 -14.38
C GLU A 70 10.17 -12.22 -14.77
N VAL A 71 10.20 -11.42 -15.83
CA VAL A 71 8.99 -10.83 -16.41
C VAL A 71 8.28 -11.91 -17.22
N ARG A 72 7.15 -12.40 -16.68
CA ARG A 72 6.33 -13.47 -17.28
C ARG A 72 4.92 -12.97 -17.60
N PRO A 73 4.71 -12.36 -18.79
CA PRO A 73 3.44 -11.73 -19.18
C PRO A 73 2.25 -12.67 -19.18
N GLU A 74 2.48 -13.98 -19.33
CA GLU A 74 1.46 -15.01 -19.26
C GLU A 74 0.93 -15.24 -17.84
N ILE A 75 1.67 -14.84 -16.80
CA ILE A 75 1.26 -14.95 -15.38
C ILE A 75 0.69 -13.63 -14.88
N ARG A 76 1.42 -12.52 -15.09
CA ARG A 76 0.99 -11.16 -14.74
C ARG A 76 1.52 -10.16 -15.75
N SER A 77 0.72 -9.15 -16.05
CA SER A 77 1.05 -8.17 -17.10
C SER A 77 0.80 -6.72 -16.68
N ASP A 78 0.84 -6.46 -15.38
CA ASP A 78 0.79 -5.13 -14.80
C ASP A 78 2.17 -4.45 -14.80
N GLU A 79 2.12 -3.13 -14.64
CA GLU A 79 3.27 -2.26 -14.43
C GLU A 79 3.31 -1.86 -12.96
N ILE A 80 4.48 -1.87 -12.33
CA ILE A 80 4.65 -1.49 -10.93
C ILE A 80 5.70 -0.40 -10.74
N ARG A 81 5.53 0.35 -9.65
CA ARG A 81 6.55 1.22 -9.07
C ARG A 81 6.60 0.98 -7.57
N TRP A 82 7.75 0.58 -7.05
CA TRP A 82 7.96 0.40 -5.62
C TRP A 82 7.86 1.74 -4.89
N LEU A 83 7.34 1.69 -3.66
CA LEU A 83 7.33 2.82 -2.74
C LEU A 83 8.43 2.58 -1.71
N ALA A 84 9.34 3.54 -1.57
CA ALA A 84 10.31 3.55 -0.49
C ALA A 84 10.30 4.93 0.18
N ARG A 85 10.67 4.99 1.47
CA ARG A 85 10.62 6.26 2.23
C ARG A 85 11.45 7.38 1.59
N ASN A 86 12.57 7.00 0.97
CA ASN A 86 13.47 7.89 0.25
C ASN A 86 13.09 8.10 -1.23
N ASP A 87 12.05 7.42 -1.71
CA ASP A 87 11.60 7.43 -3.10
C ASP A 87 10.07 7.28 -3.19
N CYS A 88 9.38 8.27 -2.64
CA CYS A 88 7.92 8.36 -2.63
C CYS A 88 7.45 9.82 -2.71
N GLY A 89 6.24 10.03 -3.21
CA GLY A 89 5.55 11.31 -3.08
C GLY A 89 5.04 11.54 -1.64
N PRO A 90 4.67 12.77 -1.28
CA PRO A 90 4.20 13.10 0.07
C PRO A 90 3.03 12.23 0.54
N LEU A 91 2.03 11.96 -0.31
CA LEU A 91 0.87 11.17 0.08
C LEU A 91 1.22 9.69 0.21
N GLN A 92 2.07 9.16 -0.68
CA GLN A 92 2.64 7.82 -0.51
C GLN A 92 3.43 7.70 0.81
N GLY A 93 4.17 8.75 1.20
CA GLY A 93 4.86 8.80 2.49
C GLY A 93 3.90 8.69 3.68
N ASP A 94 2.82 9.46 3.67
CA ASP A 94 1.77 9.38 4.70
C ASP A 94 1.10 7.99 4.74
N TYR A 95 0.90 7.36 3.57
CA TYR A 95 0.40 5.98 3.49
C TYR A 95 1.38 4.98 4.12
N LEU A 96 2.70 5.12 3.87
CA LEU A 96 3.73 4.30 4.51
C LEU A 96 3.70 4.46 6.04
N ASP A 97 3.49 5.66 6.55
CA ASP A 97 3.34 5.90 8.00
C ASP A 97 2.07 5.25 8.57
N LEU A 98 0.95 5.35 7.85
CA LEU A 98 -0.29 4.65 8.22
C LEU A 98 -0.05 3.13 8.32
N MET A 99 0.59 2.53 7.32
CA MET A 99 0.85 1.09 7.32
C MET A 99 1.85 0.66 8.41
N ALA A 100 2.85 1.50 8.73
CA ALA A 100 3.76 1.27 9.85
C ALA A 100 3.02 1.28 11.21
N ALA A 101 2.07 2.19 11.41
CA ALA A 101 1.22 2.21 12.60
C ALA A 101 0.37 0.93 12.71
N TYR A 102 -0.17 0.45 11.58
CA TYR A 102 -0.91 -0.80 11.53
C TYR A 102 -0.02 -2.00 11.89
N GLN A 103 1.19 -2.08 11.35
CA GLN A 103 2.16 -3.13 11.66
C GLN A 103 2.43 -3.23 13.16
N GLN A 104 2.66 -2.10 13.84
CA GLN A 104 2.95 -2.07 15.27
C GLN A 104 1.79 -2.63 16.11
N VAL A 105 0.55 -2.27 15.78
CA VAL A 105 -0.61 -2.75 16.51
C VAL A 105 -0.92 -4.19 16.20
N LEU A 106 -0.84 -4.61 14.93
CA LEU A 106 -1.01 -6.01 14.57
C LEU A 106 0.01 -6.89 15.31
N ASN A 107 1.26 -6.45 15.45
CA ASN A 107 2.25 -7.14 16.27
C ASN A 107 1.89 -7.18 17.75
N ARG A 108 1.37 -6.09 18.31
CA ARG A 108 0.99 -6.01 19.72
C ARG A 108 -0.22 -6.88 20.05
N GLU A 109 -1.27 -6.82 19.23
CA GLU A 109 -2.56 -7.45 19.51
C GLU A 109 -2.60 -8.91 19.05
N LEU A 110 -1.87 -9.26 17.99
CA LEU A 110 -1.93 -10.57 17.35
C LEU A 110 -0.60 -11.35 17.42
N PHE A 111 0.47 -10.76 17.98
CA PHE A 111 1.79 -11.41 18.11
C PHE A 111 2.36 -11.96 16.80
N LEU A 112 2.08 -11.30 15.67
CA LEU A 112 2.44 -11.79 14.32
C LEU A 112 3.93 -11.71 13.98
N GLY A 113 4.71 -10.86 14.66
CA GLY A 113 6.14 -10.70 14.38
C GLY A 113 6.44 -10.11 12.99
N LEU A 114 5.55 -9.25 12.46
CA LEU A 114 5.75 -8.50 11.21
C LEU A 114 6.97 -7.60 11.32
N VAL A 115 7.93 -7.74 10.40
CA VAL A 115 9.22 -7.01 10.46
C VAL A 115 9.27 -5.88 9.43
N GLU A 116 8.93 -6.18 8.18
CA GLU A 116 9.01 -5.24 7.07
C GLU A 116 7.66 -5.11 6.38
N PHE A 117 7.40 -3.92 5.85
CA PHE A 117 6.27 -3.63 4.99
C PHE A 117 6.79 -3.12 3.66
N GLU A 118 6.54 -3.88 2.60
CA GLU A 118 6.87 -3.51 1.24
C GLU A 118 5.58 -3.27 0.45
N CYS A 119 5.56 -2.22 -0.37
CA CYS A 119 4.41 -1.92 -1.21
C CYS A 119 4.82 -1.23 -2.52
N PHE A 120 3.91 -1.26 -3.50
CA PHE A 120 4.10 -0.67 -4.82
C PHE A 120 2.76 -0.14 -5.37
N CYS A 121 2.80 0.93 -6.17
CA CYS A 121 1.68 1.25 -7.06
C CYS A 121 1.67 0.20 -8.17
N ALA A 122 0.49 -0.36 -8.50
CA ALA A 122 0.31 -1.27 -9.62
C ALA A 122 -0.70 -0.69 -10.62
N VAL A 123 -0.39 -0.79 -11.91
CA VAL A 123 -1.25 -0.33 -12.99
C VAL A 123 -1.51 -1.49 -13.94
N TYR A 124 -2.79 -1.74 -14.21
CA TYR A 124 -3.25 -2.77 -15.13
C TYR A 124 -3.76 -2.07 -16.40
N PRO A 125 -2.95 -1.98 -17.46
CA PRO A 125 -3.45 -1.59 -18.78
C PRO A 125 -4.65 -2.45 -19.20
N PRO A 126 -5.53 -1.94 -20.10
CA PRO A 126 -6.63 -2.74 -20.62
C PRO A 126 -6.14 -4.10 -21.17
N GLY A 127 -6.77 -5.18 -20.72
CA GLY A 127 -6.39 -6.55 -21.07
C GLY A 127 -5.34 -7.18 -20.15
N SER A 128 -4.77 -6.43 -19.21
CA SER A 128 -3.84 -6.99 -18.22
C SER A 128 -4.55 -7.77 -17.11
N PHE A 129 -3.83 -8.71 -16.51
CA PHE A 129 -4.33 -9.60 -15.46
C PHE A 129 -3.20 -10.05 -14.54
N TYR A 130 -3.59 -10.74 -13.46
CA TYR A 130 -2.71 -11.58 -12.66
C TYR A 130 -3.44 -12.90 -12.40
N GLN A 131 -2.86 -14.02 -12.82
CA GLN A 131 -3.35 -15.34 -12.47
C GLN A 131 -3.39 -15.55 -10.94
N ARG A 132 -4.23 -16.49 -10.51
CA ARG A 132 -4.34 -16.91 -9.12
C ARG A 132 -2.98 -17.40 -8.61
N HIS A 133 -2.57 -16.91 -7.44
CA HIS A 133 -1.33 -17.25 -6.75
C HIS A 133 -1.56 -17.38 -5.24
#